data_AF-A0A7Z8VIK1-F1
#
_entry.id   AF-A0A7Z8VIK1-F1
#
_cell.length_a   1.000
_cell.length_b   1.000
_cell.length_c   1.000
_cell.angle_alpha   90.00
_cell.angle_beta   90.00
_cell.angle_gamma   90.00
#
_symmetry.space_group_name_H-M   'P 1'
#
loop_
_entity.id
_entity.type
_entity.pdbx_description
1 polymer ?
#
loop_
_entity_poly.entity_id
_entity_poly.type
_entity_poly.pdbx_seq_one_letter_code
_entity_poly.pdbx_strand_id
1 'polypeptide(L)'
;LLIHQENQHNKEQSAYLKSPNVFGKKYDLIILTPIVSSGFSIELDYDFHIGIFSGVLSPTEIIQTLGRSRKSKSIILGFDAKRKQTPLSASEQLAGITAAEGRLKLSGGVLVHEPNAFDLVAVAAIEEREKSCQQFAHTTLLILMQKGYPVEAFTEPDKITEIKGTAKLVKMEHTLNVINSDDISDVEYTKLQHANKILESEYFSIEKHECKSQLALDNEPLEEDVLFWDGGRIKPALERFEIVTAQTNDISMLDEYESETMTA
;
A
#
# COMPACT_ATOMS: atom_id res chain seq x y z
N LEU A 1 -6.38 -13.79 -13.22
CA LEU A 1 -5.14 -12.99 -13.08
C LEU A 1 -5.23 -12.12 -11.84
N LEU A 2 -4.30 -12.27 -10.89
CA LEU A 2 -4.16 -11.39 -9.72
C LEU A 2 -3.08 -10.34 -10.00
N ILE A 3 -3.38 -9.08 -9.72
CA ILE A 3 -2.45 -7.96 -9.87
C ILE A 3 -2.41 -7.13 -8.59
N HIS A 4 -1.22 -6.97 -8.03
CA HIS A 4 -0.86 -6.11 -6.89
C HIS A 4 0.47 -5.40 -7.12
N GLN A 5 0.78 -4.44 -6.25
CA GLN A 5 1.89 -3.50 -6.42
C GLN A 5 3.22 -4.22 -6.66
N GLU A 6 3.42 -5.35 -5.99
CA GLU A 6 4.65 -6.15 -5.99
C GLU A 6 4.77 -7.03 -7.25
N ASN A 7 3.67 -7.33 -7.95
CA ASN A 7 3.69 -8.22 -9.12
C ASN A 7 3.33 -7.52 -10.45
N GLN A 8 3.06 -6.22 -10.44
CA GLN A 8 2.64 -5.45 -11.62
C GLN A 8 3.64 -5.48 -12.79
N HIS A 9 4.91 -5.77 -12.51
CA HIS A 9 5.98 -5.85 -13.50
C HIS A 9 6.24 -7.28 -14.01
N ASN A 10 5.62 -8.30 -13.40
CA ASN A 10 5.68 -9.67 -13.89
C ASN A 10 5.09 -9.76 -15.31
N LYS A 11 5.52 -10.77 -16.07
CA LYS A 11 5.26 -10.88 -17.50
C LYS A 11 3.77 -10.79 -17.85
N GLU A 12 2.92 -11.54 -17.15
CA GLU A 12 1.48 -11.58 -17.42
C GLU A 12 0.76 -10.30 -17.00
N GLN A 13 1.09 -9.82 -15.80
CA GLN A 13 0.55 -8.60 -15.20
C GLN A 13 0.91 -7.38 -16.04
N SER A 14 2.17 -7.24 -16.42
CA SER A 14 2.65 -6.15 -17.28
C SER A 14 2.00 -6.20 -18.66
N ALA A 15 1.82 -7.39 -19.24
CA ALA A 15 1.13 -7.56 -20.51
C ALA A 15 -0.34 -7.10 -20.42
N TYR A 16 -1.04 -7.52 -19.37
CA TYR A 16 -2.41 -7.08 -19.12
C TYR A 16 -2.49 -5.57 -18.89
N LEU A 17 -1.64 -4.99 -18.04
CA LEU A 17 -1.66 -3.57 -17.73
C LEU A 17 -1.38 -2.69 -18.97
N LYS A 18 -0.53 -3.16 -19.89
CA LYS A 18 -0.27 -2.47 -21.16
C LYS A 18 -1.40 -2.61 -22.18
N SER A 19 -2.13 -3.71 -22.17
CA SER A 19 -3.14 -4.01 -23.20
C SER A 19 -4.26 -4.90 -22.65
N PRO A 20 -5.13 -4.35 -21.78
CA PRO A 20 -6.15 -5.14 -21.07
C PRO A 20 -7.14 -5.80 -22.03
N ASN A 21 -7.48 -5.13 -23.14
CA ASN A 21 -8.44 -5.64 -24.13
C ASN A 21 -7.87 -6.75 -25.04
N VAL A 22 -6.56 -6.96 -25.02
CA VAL A 22 -5.90 -8.05 -25.75
C VAL A 22 -5.67 -9.24 -24.83
N PHE A 23 -5.03 -9.00 -23.67
CA PHE A 23 -4.63 -10.07 -22.77
C PHE A 23 -5.72 -10.49 -21.78
N GLY A 24 -6.67 -9.60 -21.46
CA GLY A 24 -7.76 -9.90 -20.54
C GLY A 24 -8.67 -11.03 -21.00
N LYS A 25 -8.78 -11.25 -22.33
CA LYS A 25 -9.54 -12.35 -22.94
C LYS A 25 -9.09 -13.76 -22.51
N LYS A 26 -7.89 -13.87 -21.93
CA LYS A 26 -7.32 -15.14 -21.46
C LYS A 26 -7.81 -15.54 -20.08
N TYR A 27 -8.46 -14.64 -19.35
CA TYR A 27 -8.80 -14.82 -17.96
C TYR A 27 -10.29 -14.60 -17.74
N ASP A 28 -10.94 -15.57 -17.10
CA ASP A 28 -12.34 -15.46 -16.68
C ASP A 28 -12.51 -14.48 -15.51
N LEU A 29 -11.48 -14.35 -14.67
CA LEU A 29 -11.45 -13.48 -13.50
C LEU A 29 -10.16 -12.68 -13.42
N ILE A 30 -10.29 -11.39 -13.13
CA ILE A 30 -9.18 -10.48 -12.89
C ILE A 30 -9.40 -9.78 -11.55
N ILE A 31 -8.40 -9.86 -10.69
CA ILE A 31 -8.40 -9.21 -9.37
C ILE A 31 -7.34 -8.11 -9.41
N LEU A 32 -7.79 -6.87 -9.22
CA LEU A 32 -6.94 -5.67 -9.27
C LEU A 32 -7.00 -5.00 -7.90
N THR A 33 -5.84 -4.86 -7.27
CA THR A 33 -5.66 -3.87 -6.19
C THR A 33 -5.38 -2.50 -6.84
N PRO A 34 -5.41 -1.37 -6.11
CA PRO A 34 -5.35 -0.03 -6.71
C PRO A 34 -3.95 0.32 -7.23
N ILE A 35 -3.52 -0.34 -8.30
CA ILE A 35 -2.28 -0.10 -9.06
C ILE A 35 -2.59 0.67 -10.34
N VAL A 36 -3.85 0.56 -10.78
CA VAL A 36 -4.24 0.98 -12.12
C VAL A 36 -4.32 2.51 -12.17
N SER A 37 -3.46 3.11 -12.98
CA SER A 37 -3.33 4.56 -13.16
C SER A 37 -4.39 5.12 -14.13
N SER A 38 -4.36 6.45 -14.32
CA SER A 38 -5.22 7.14 -15.30
C SER A 38 -5.05 6.60 -16.71
N GLY A 39 -6.16 6.43 -17.45
CA GLY A 39 -6.14 6.01 -18.87
C GLY A 39 -6.40 4.51 -19.10
N PHE A 40 -6.68 3.74 -18.06
CA PHE A 40 -7.01 2.32 -18.17
C PHE A 40 -8.49 2.07 -18.49
N SER A 41 -8.78 1.42 -19.63
CA SER A 41 -10.15 1.10 -20.07
C SER A 41 -10.28 -0.37 -20.45
N ILE A 42 -11.27 -1.05 -19.86
CA ILE A 42 -11.61 -2.44 -20.12
C ILE A 42 -12.92 -2.48 -20.90
N GLU A 43 -12.84 -2.94 -22.15
CA GLU A 43 -13.94 -3.05 -23.11
C GLU A 43 -14.27 -4.53 -23.45
N LEU A 44 -13.86 -5.43 -22.56
CA LEU A 44 -14.16 -6.85 -22.62
C LEU A 44 -15.52 -7.15 -21.98
N ASP A 45 -16.16 -8.19 -22.48
CA ASP A 45 -17.48 -8.62 -22.03
C ASP A 45 -17.36 -9.51 -20.78
N TYR A 46 -17.21 -8.87 -19.61
CA TYR A 46 -17.31 -9.55 -18.32
C TYR A 46 -18.75 -9.51 -17.79
N ASP A 47 -19.20 -10.59 -17.16
CA ASP A 47 -20.57 -10.67 -16.63
C ASP A 47 -20.80 -9.69 -15.46
N PHE A 48 -19.76 -9.47 -14.65
CA PHE A 48 -19.85 -8.59 -13.48
C PHE A 48 -18.53 -7.86 -13.20
N HIS A 49 -18.63 -6.74 -12.50
CA HIS A 49 -17.53 -6.00 -11.92
C HIS A 49 -17.81 -5.83 -10.42
N ILE A 50 -16.93 -6.37 -9.58
CA ILE A 50 -17.03 -6.25 -8.13
C ILE A 50 -16.07 -5.17 -7.65
N GLY A 51 -16.58 -4.16 -6.95
CA GLY A 51 -15.78 -3.16 -6.25
C GLY A 51 -15.92 -3.31 -4.74
N ILE A 52 -14.80 -3.53 -4.04
CA ILE A 52 -14.77 -3.63 -2.57
C ILE A 52 -14.01 -2.41 -2.03
N PHE A 53 -14.67 -1.59 -1.23
CA PHE A 53 -14.14 -0.30 -0.77
C PHE A 53 -14.25 -0.15 0.76
N SER A 54 -13.14 0.24 1.39
CA SER A 54 -12.99 0.39 2.84
C SER A 54 -12.89 1.85 3.31
N GLY A 55 -13.23 2.82 2.45
CA GLY A 55 -13.22 4.25 2.74
C GLY A 55 -11.87 4.95 2.54
N VAL A 56 -10.91 4.31 1.89
CA VAL A 56 -9.63 4.93 1.50
C VAL A 56 -9.77 5.82 0.26
N LEU A 57 -10.60 5.40 -0.69
CA LEU A 57 -10.89 6.14 -1.92
C LEU A 57 -12.09 7.07 -1.72
N SER A 58 -11.99 8.28 -2.27
CA SER A 58 -13.11 9.21 -2.36
C SER A 58 -14.19 8.67 -3.31
N PRO A 59 -15.45 9.12 -3.17
CA PRO A 59 -16.52 8.79 -4.10
C PRO A 59 -16.16 9.00 -5.57
N THR A 60 -15.46 10.09 -5.89
CA THR A 60 -15.03 10.39 -7.26
C THR A 60 -14.06 9.33 -7.79
N GLU A 61 -13.07 8.93 -6.99
CA GLU A 61 -12.11 7.88 -7.37
C GLU A 61 -12.81 6.52 -7.53
N ILE A 62 -13.79 6.22 -6.67
CA ILE A 62 -14.60 4.99 -6.78
C ILE A 62 -15.37 5.00 -8.11
N ILE A 63 -16.09 6.07 -8.42
CA ILE A 63 -16.85 6.18 -9.67
C ILE A 63 -15.93 6.09 -10.89
N GLN A 64 -14.75 6.72 -10.84
CA GLN A 64 -13.74 6.60 -11.89
C GLN A 64 -13.26 5.15 -12.04
N THR A 65 -13.03 4.45 -10.93
CA THR A 65 -12.62 3.03 -10.91
C THR A 65 -13.69 2.14 -11.53
N LEU A 66 -14.96 2.32 -11.14
CA LEU A 66 -16.09 1.58 -11.70
C LEU A 66 -16.24 1.85 -13.20
N GLY A 67 -16.05 3.11 -13.62
CA GLY A 67 -16.14 3.52 -15.02
C GLY A 67 -15.04 2.98 -15.94
N ARG A 68 -14.02 2.31 -15.41
CA ARG A 68 -12.98 1.65 -16.23
C ARG A 68 -13.50 0.38 -16.90
N SER A 69 -14.45 -0.32 -16.29
CA SER A 69 -15.10 -1.48 -16.90
C SER A 69 -16.34 -1.02 -17.67
N ARG A 70 -16.20 -0.86 -18.98
CA ARG A 70 -17.21 -0.20 -19.83
C ARG A 70 -18.37 -1.10 -20.24
N LYS A 71 -18.11 -2.40 -20.39
CA LYS A 71 -19.07 -3.38 -20.91
C LYS A 71 -19.57 -4.38 -19.89
N SER A 72 -19.22 -4.21 -18.62
CA SER A 72 -19.74 -5.10 -17.58
C SER A 72 -21.26 -5.01 -17.48
N LYS A 73 -21.93 -6.16 -17.46
CA LYS A 73 -23.40 -6.23 -17.42
C LYS A 73 -23.96 -5.85 -16.05
N SER A 74 -23.19 -6.04 -14.99
CA SER A 74 -23.60 -5.79 -13.61
C SER A 74 -22.44 -5.28 -12.77
N ILE A 75 -22.72 -4.34 -11.87
CA ILE A 75 -21.74 -3.81 -10.92
C ILE A 75 -22.20 -4.16 -9.52
N ILE A 76 -21.37 -4.87 -8.77
CA ILE A 76 -21.64 -5.26 -7.39
C ILE A 76 -20.67 -4.50 -6.49
N LEU A 77 -21.21 -3.83 -5.47
CA LEU A 77 -20.43 -2.97 -4.58
C LEU A 77 -20.48 -3.51 -3.15
N GLY A 78 -19.31 -3.76 -2.58
CA GLY A 78 -19.12 -4.03 -1.17
C GLY A 78 -18.52 -2.81 -0.49
N PHE A 79 -19.24 -2.23 0.47
CA PHE A 79 -18.75 -1.11 1.28
C PHE A 79 -18.57 -1.58 2.72
N ASP A 80 -17.40 -1.30 3.32
CA ASP A 80 -17.31 -1.36 4.78
C ASP A 80 -18.23 -0.28 5.38
N ALA A 81 -18.96 -0.62 6.45
CA ALA A 81 -19.90 0.28 7.11
C ALA A 81 -19.22 1.54 7.71
N LYS A 82 -17.92 1.46 7.97
CA LYS A 82 -17.08 2.57 8.48
C LYS A 82 -15.71 2.48 7.82
N ARG A 83 -15.08 3.64 7.61
CA ARG A 83 -13.67 3.68 7.25
C ARG A 83 -12.84 3.06 8.38
N LYS A 84 -12.00 2.08 8.04
CA LYS A 84 -11.21 1.32 9.03
C LYS A 84 -10.08 2.12 9.67
N GLN A 85 -9.53 3.09 8.96
CA GLN A 85 -8.44 3.94 9.45
C GLN A 85 -8.95 5.34 9.77
N THR A 86 -8.60 5.83 10.97
CA THR A 86 -8.75 7.24 11.31
C THR A 86 -7.65 8.00 10.59
N PRO A 87 -7.98 8.89 9.64
CA PRO A 87 -6.96 9.70 8.98
C PRO A 87 -6.30 10.64 9.98
N LEU A 88 -5.05 10.99 9.70
CA LEU A 88 -4.41 12.15 10.34
C LEU A 88 -5.23 13.42 10.04
N SER A 89 -5.29 14.32 11.01
CA SER A 89 -5.85 15.66 10.81
C SER A 89 -5.11 16.40 9.70
N ALA A 90 -5.76 17.37 9.06
CA ALA A 90 -5.14 18.15 8.00
C ALA A 90 -3.87 18.89 8.48
N SER A 91 -3.83 19.31 9.75
CA SER A 91 -2.64 19.90 10.36
C SER A 91 -1.49 18.90 10.53
N GLU A 92 -1.78 17.65 10.93
CA GLU A 92 -0.76 16.59 11.03
C GLU A 92 -0.22 16.21 9.64
N GLN A 93 -1.09 16.11 8.64
CA GLN A 93 -0.68 15.85 7.26
C GLN A 93 0.19 16.99 6.72
N LEU A 94 -0.22 18.25 6.94
CA LEU A 94 0.57 19.42 6.53
C LEU A 94 1.94 19.43 7.23
N ALA A 95 1.98 19.17 8.54
CA ALA A 95 3.24 19.12 9.28
C ALA A 95 4.21 18.08 8.69
N GLY A 96 3.71 16.91 8.29
CA GLY A 96 4.50 15.89 7.60
C GLY A 96 5.04 16.37 6.25
N ILE A 97 4.21 17.01 5.43
CA ILE A 97 4.63 17.60 4.14
C ILE A 97 5.70 18.67 4.34
N THR A 98 5.46 19.61 5.27
CA THR A 98 6.40 20.68 5.61
C THR A 98 7.74 20.14 6.08
N ALA A 99 7.74 19.09 6.91
CA ALA A 99 8.95 18.43 7.38
C ALA A 99 9.73 17.79 6.23
N ALA A 100 9.04 17.02 5.37
CA ALA A 100 9.64 16.37 4.20
C ALA A 100 10.24 17.36 3.20
N GLU A 101 9.62 18.54 3.04
CA GLU A 101 10.10 19.62 2.17
C GLU A 101 11.18 20.51 2.83
N GLY A 102 11.58 20.23 4.07
CA GLY A 102 12.57 21.03 4.80
C GLY A 102 12.12 22.46 5.09
N ARG A 103 10.80 22.72 5.11
CA ARG A 103 10.21 24.06 5.34
C ARG A 103 10.01 24.40 6.82
N LEU A 104 10.50 23.56 7.72
CA LEU A 104 10.55 23.82 9.16
C LEU A 104 11.78 24.69 9.48
N LYS A 105 11.58 25.75 10.25
CA LYS A 105 12.66 26.64 10.70
C LYS A 105 12.83 26.52 12.20
N LEU A 106 14.07 26.48 12.66
CA LEU A 106 14.36 26.56 14.08
C LEU A 106 14.25 28.02 14.55
N SER A 107 13.30 28.31 15.43
CA SER A 107 13.13 29.62 16.05
C SER A 107 13.04 29.43 17.57
N GLY A 108 14.02 29.97 18.30
CA GLY A 108 14.06 29.85 19.77
C GLY A 108 14.16 28.41 20.30
N GLY A 109 14.75 27.49 19.54
CA GLY A 109 14.86 26.07 19.91
C GLY A 109 13.63 25.22 19.57
N VAL A 110 12.61 25.81 18.94
CA VAL A 110 11.40 25.11 18.48
C VAL A 110 11.36 25.10 16.95
N LEU A 111 10.96 23.98 16.37
CA LEU A 111 10.69 23.90 14.93
C LEU A 111 9.34 24.58 14.64
N VAL A 112 9.38 25.65 13.86
CA VAL A 112 8.22 26.47 13.50
C VAL A 112 8.03 26.46 11.99
N HIS A 113 6.77 26.37 11.57
CA HIS A 113 6.36 26.57 10.19
C HIS A 113 5.48 27.83 10.11
N GLU A 114 5.78 28.72 9.16
CA GLU A 114 4.91 29.83 8.78
C GLU A 114 4.11 29.41 7.55
N PRO A 115 2.79 29.15 7.67
CA PRO A 115 1.97 28.72 6.55
C PRO A 115 1.90 29.79 5.46
N ASN A 116 2.07 29.38 4.20
CA ASN A 116 1.87 30.24 3.04
C ASN A 116 0.47 30.05 2.44
N ALA A 117 0.13 30.82 1.40
CA ALA A 117 -1.18 30.74 0.75
C ALA A 117 -1.49 29.35 0.14
N PHE A 118 -0.47 28.63 -0.32
CA PHE A 118 -0.62 27.27 -0.83
C PHE A 118 -0.96 26.30 0.31
N ASP A 119 -0.31 26.42 1.47
CA ASP A 119 -0.57 25.57 2.63
C ASP A 119 -2.03 25.69 3.09
N LEU A 120 -2.61 26.90 3.07
CA LEU A 120 -4.02 27.12 3.39
C LEU A 120 -4.97 26.42 2.42
N VAL A 121 -4.67 26.47 1.11
CA VAL A 121 -5.46 25.77 0.09
C VAL A 121 -5.31 24.26 0.22
N ALA A 122 -4.09 23.78 0.50
CA ALA A 122 -3.81 22.36 0.69
C ALA A 122 -4.59 21.80 1.89
N VAL A 123 -4.60 22.50 3.02
CA VAL A 123 -5.38 22.11 4.21
C VAL A 123 -6.86 21.99 3.88
N ALA A 124 -7.45 23.00 3.22
CA ALA A 124 -8.86 22.96 2.83
C ALA A 124 -9.17 21.77 1.90
N ALA A 125 -8.29 21.49 0.93
CA ALA A 125 -8.45 20.35 0.02
C ALA A 125 -8.34 18.99 0.74
N ILE A 126 -7.41 18.87 1.70
CA ILE A 126 -7.27 17.68 2.55
C ILE A 126 -8.55 17.49 3.38
N GLU A 127 -9.02 18.52 4.07
CA GLU A 127 -10.24 18.45 4.89
C GLU A 127 -11.47 18.04 4.08
N GLU A 128 -11.64 18.60 2.89
CA GLU A 128 -12.74 18.26 1.98
C GLU A 128 -12.66 16.79 1.53
N ARG A 129 -11.46 16.33 1.15
CA ARG A 129 -11.23 14.93 0.80
C ARG A 129 -11.56 14.00 1.96
N GLU A 130 -11.05 14.31 3.15
CA GLU A 130 -11.25 13.47 4.34
C GLU A 130 -12.73 13.38 4.71
N LYS A 131 -13.47 14.49 4.64
CA LYS A 131 -14.92 14.52 4.85
C LYS A 131 -15.66 13.68 3.82
N SER A 132 -15.25 13.74 2.54
CA SER A 132 -15.82 12.94 1.46
C SER A 132 -15.58 11.44 1.68
N CYS A 133 -14.38 11.06 2.12
CA CYS A 133 -14.04 9.68 2.45
C CYS A 133 -14.79 9.15 3.68
N GLN A 134 -15.20 9.98 4.64
CA GLN A 134 -16.00 9.54 5.79
C GLN A 134 -17.39 9.06 5.39
N GLN A 135 -18.02 9.69 4.39
CA GLN A 135 -19.34 9.30 3.88
C GLN A 135 -19.27 8.66 2.49
N PHE A 136 -18.15 7.98 2.21
CA PHE A 136 -17.85 7.49 0.87
C PHE A 136 -18.95 6.58 0.29
N ALA A 137 -19.43 5.61 1.08
CA ALA A 137 -20.44 4.65 0.62
C ALA A 137 -21.75 5.34 0.19
N HIS A 138 -22.33 6.15 1.09
CA HIS A 138 -23.58 6.88 0.82
C HIS A 138 -23.43 7.83 -0.37
N THR A 139 -22.34 8.58 -0.41
CA THR A 139 -22.09 9.57 -1.47
C THR A 139 -21.90 8.89 -2.83
N THR A 140 -21.16 7.77 -2.87
CA THR A 140 -20.99 6.98 -4.11
C THR A 140 -22.33 6.48 -4.64
N LEU A 141 -23.20 5.94 -3.78
CA LEU A 141 -24.53 5.47 -4.19
C LEU A 141 -25.38 6.61 -4.76
N LEU A 142 -25.38 7.79 -4.14
CA LEU A 142 -26.09 8.97 -4.64
C LEU A 142 -25.56 9.41 -6.00
N ILE A 143 -24.24 9.40 -6.22
CA ILE A 143 -23.64 9.73 -7.52
C ILE A 143 -24.06 8.72 -8.59
N LEU A 144 -24.12 7.42 -8.26
CA LEU A 144 -24.58 6.38 -9.19
C LEU A 144 -26.03 6.59 -9.58
N MET A 145 -26.92 6.84 -8.61
CA MET A 145 -28.32 7.16 -8.86
C MET A 145 -28.47 8.41 -9.74
N GLN A 146 -27.70 9.47 -9.44
CA GLN A 146 -27.71 10.71 -10.24
C GLN A 146 -27.23 10.47 -11.68
N LYS A 147 -26.30 9.53 -11.89
CA LYS A 147 -25.83 9.11 -13.22
C LYS A 147 -26.82 8.20 -13.96
N GLY A 148 -27.94 7.84 -13.34
CA GLY A 148 -28.99 7.02 -13.94
C GLY A 148 -28.81 5.51 -13.74
N TYR A 149 -27.91 5.07 -12.87
CA TYR A 149 -27.82 3.66 -12.52
C TYR A 149 -28.97 3.27 -11.59
N PRO A 150 -29.71 2.17 -11.86
CA PRO A 150 -30.60 1.58 -10.87
C PRO A 150 -29.74 0.99 -9.74
N VAL A 151 -29.98 1.46 -8.52
CA VAL A 151 -29.29 1.00 -7.32
C VAL A 151 -30.27 0.21 -6.48
N GLU A 152 -29.93 -1.04 -6.19
CA GLU A 152 -30.72 -1.94 -5.34
C GLU A 152 -29.83 -2.58 -4.28
N ALA A 153 -30.43 -2.92 -3.14
CA ALA A 153 -29.74 -3.68 -2.12
C ALA A 153 -29.44 -5.09 -2.66
N PHE A 154 -28.21 -5.54 -2.50
CA PHE A 154 -27.84 -6.91 -2.89
C PHE A 154 -28.62 -7.90 -2.02
N THR A 155 -29.37 -8.79 -2.65
CA THR A 155 -30.10 -9.84 -1.91
C THR A 155 -29.09 -10.85 -1.39
N GLU A 156 -29.01 -10.99 -0.06
CA GLU A 156 -28.14 -12.00 0.54
C GLU A 156 -28.56 -13.40 0.06
N PRO A 157 -27.60 -14.24 -0.36
CA PRO A 157 -27.93 -15.61 -0.72
C PRO A 157 -28.34 -16.40 0.52
N ASP A 158 -29.25 -17.36 0.36
CA ASP A 158 -29.73 -18.24 1.45
C ASP A 158 -28.61 -18.94 2.22
N LYS A 159 -27.45 -19.13 1.57
CA LYS A 159 -26.25 -19.69 2.17
C LYS A 159 -25.01 -18.91 1.75
N ILE A 160 -24.38 -18.27 2.73
CA ILE A 160 -23.04 -17.70 2.59
C ILE A 160 -22.03 -18.77 3.03
N THR A 161 -21.13 -19.15 2.12
CA THR A 161 -20.00 -20.02 2.48
C THR A 161 -18.83 -19.12 2.87
N GLU A 162 -18.59 -19.00 4.17
CA GLU A 162 -17.45 -18.22 4.67
C GLU A 162 -16.16 -19.02 4.47
N ILE A 163 -15.26 -18.52 3.63
CA ILE A 163 -13.94 -19.11 3.44
C ILE A 163 -13.02 -18.56 4.53
N LYS A 164 -12.78 -19.37 5.56
CA LYS A 164 -11.85 -19.05 6.65
C LYS A 164 -10.44 -19.53 6.32
N GLY A 165 -9.45 -18.82 6.85
CA GLY A 165 -8.04 -19.25 6.77
C GLY A 165 -7.30 -18.79 5.52
N THR A 166 -7.95 -18.19 4.51
CA THR A 166 -7.28 -17.68 3.30
C THR A 166 -6.18 -16.67 3.64
N ALA A 167 -6.43 -15.76 4.58
CA ALA A 167 -5.41 -14.80 5.02
C ALA A 167 -4.18 -15.48 5.61
N LYS A 168 -4.37 -16.57 6.37
CA LYS A 168 -3.26 -17.35 6.93
C LYS A 168 -2.49 -18.08 5.82
N LEU A 169 -3.19 -18.67 4.85
CA LEU A 169 -2.58 -19.35 3.72
C LEU A 169 -1.74 -18.40 2.86
N VAL A 170 -2.29 -17.21 2.54
CA VAL A 170 -1.56 -16.18 1.78
C VAL A 170 -0.33 -15.70 2.55
N LYS A 171 -0.45 -15.48 3.88
CA LYS A 171 0.70 -15.10 4.71
C LYS A 171 1.78 -16.19 4.67
N MET A 172 1.38 -17.46 4.79
CA MET A 172 2.31 -18.60 4.76
C MET A 172 3.00 -18.75 3.40
N GLU A 173 2.25 -18.63 2.30
CA GLU A 173 2.78 -18.68 0.95
C GLU A 173 3.79 -17.57 0.71
N HIS A 174 3.47 -16.34 1.11
CA HIS A 174 4.39 -15.22 1.07
C HIS A 174 5.66 -15.48 1.90
N THR A 175 5.53 -15.93 3.14
CA THR A 175 6.68 -16.29 4.00
C THR A 175 7.57 -17.35 3.34
N LEU A 176 6.98 -18.40 2.76
CA LEU A 176 7.74 -19.42 2.04
C LEU A 176 8.44 -18.85 0.80
N ASN A 177 7.81 -17.93 0.07
CA ASN A 177 8.44 -17.29 -1.07
C ASN A 177 9.63 -16.41 -0.67
N VAL A 178 9.55 -15.71 0.46
CA VAL A 178 10.66 -14.93 1.03
C VAL A 178 11.81 -15.84 1.46
N ILE A 179 11.54 -16.96 2.14
CA ILE A 179 12.58 -17.89 2.60
C ILE A 179 13.29 -18.54 1.40
N ASN A 180 12.53 -18.93 0.38
CA ASN A 180 13.05 -19.63 -0.79
C ASN A 180 13.59 -18.69 -1.87
N SER A 181 13.58 -17.37 -1.67
CA SER A 181 14.13 -16.42 -2.63
C SER A 181 15.66 -16.44 -2.64
N ASP A 182 16.23 -15.95 -3.74
CA ASP A 182 17.68 -15.88 -3.91
C ASP A 182 18.27 -14.85 -2.93
N ASP A 183 19.42 -15.18 -2.34
CA ASP A 183 20.21 -14.23 -1.58
C ASP A 183 20.83 -13.18 -2.50
N ILE A 184 20.73 -11.92 -2.10
CA ILE A 184 21.30 -10.78 -2.81
C ILE A 184 22.39 -10.12 -1.96
N SER A 185 23.38 -9.55 -2.63
CA SER A 185 24.43 -8.76 -1.96
C SER A 185 23.94 -7.35 -1.63
N ASP A 186 24.62 -6.63 -0.74
CA ASP A 186 24.29 -5.23 -0.39
C ASP A 186 24.32 -4.30 -1.62
N VAL A 187 25.23 -4.57 -2.57
CA VAL A 187 25.33 -3.83 -3.84
C VAL A 187 24.09 -4.08 -4.70
N GLU A 188 23.64 -5.33 -4.77
CA GLU A 188 22.45 -5.70 -5.53
C GLU A 188 21.17 -5.20 -4.89
N TYR A 189 21.07 -5.29 -3.55
CA TYR A 189 20.00 -4.67 -2.77
C TYR A 189 19.88 -3.17 -3.07
N THR A 190 21.00 -2.43 -2.98
CA THR A 190 21.02 -0.99 -3.29
C THR A 190 20.58 -0.71 -4.72
N LYS A 191 21.04 -1.52 -5.68
CA LYS A 191 20.64 -1.39 -7.09
C LYS A 191 19.13 -1.63 -7.29
N LEU A 192 18.57 -2.64 -6.63
CA LEU A 192 17.15 -2.98 -6.71
C LEU A 192 16.28 -1.91 -6.04
N GLN A 193 16.70 -1.35 -4.90
CA GLN A 193 16.02 -0.23 -4.22
C GLN A 193 15.86 1.00 -5.12
N HIS A 194 16.81 1.23 -6.03
CA HIS A 194 16.76 2.33 -6.99
C HIS A 194 16.19 1.94 -8.36
N ALA A 195 15.74 0.69 -8.54
CA ALA A 195 15.19 0.22 -9.80
C ALA A 195 13.76 0.73 -10.01
N ASN A 196 13.48 1.25 -11.20
CA ASN A 196 12.12 1.71 -11.57
C ASN A 196 11.12 0.55 -11.76
N LYS A 197 11.60 -0.68 -11.94
CA LYS A 197 10.78 -1.87 -12.18
C LYS A 197 11.46 -3.04 -11.50
N ILE A 198 10.71 -3.72 -10.63
CA ILE A 198 11.16 -4.86 -9.84
C ILE A 198 10.14 -5.97 -10.05
N LEU A 199 10.60 -7.19 -10.28
CA LEU A 199 9.77 -8.39 -10.36
C LEU A 199 9.39 -8.86 -8.96
N GLU A 200 8.31 -9.63 -8.87
CA GLU A 200 7.85 -10.14 -7.57
C GLU A 200 8.89 -11.06 -6.90
N SER A 201 9.63 -11.85 -7.68
CA SER A 201 10.73 -12.67 -7.15
C SER A 201 11.86 -11.82 -6.58
N GLU A 202 12.17 -10.69 -7.21
CA GLU A 202 13.19 -9.75 -6.72
C GLU A 202 12.69 -9.04 -5.45
N TYR A 203 11.39 -8.77 -5.34
CA TYR A 203 10.79 -8.25 -4.11
C TYR A 203 10.98 -9.20 -2.92
N PHE A 204 10.77 -10.51 -3.13
CA PHE A 204 11.03 -11.51 -2.09
C PHE A 204 12.51 -11.61 -1.72
N SER A 205 13.43 -11.42 -2.65
CA SER A 205 14.88 -11.35 -2.36
C SER A 205 15.25 -10.11 -1.55
N ILE A 206 14.62 -8.97 -1.83
CA ILE A 206 14.77 -7.74 -1.03
C ILE A 206 14.28 -7.97 0.40
N GLU A 207 13.07 -8.50 0.57
CA GLU A 207 12.53 -8.79 1.90
C GLU A 207 13.38 -9.79 2.68
N LYS A 208 13.93 -10.82 2.01
CA LYS A 208 14.84 -11.77 2.63
C LYS A 208 16.11 -11.08 3.15
N HIS A 209 16.71 -10.22 2.33
CA HIS A 209 17.89 -9.44 2.71
C HIS A 209 17.59 -8.49 3.88
N GLU A 210 16.48 -7.75 3.82
CA GLU A 210 16.07 -6.85 4.90
C GLU A 210 15.77 -7.59 6.21
N CYS A 211 15.11 -8.74 6.14
CA CYS A 211 14.85 -9.59 7.30
C CYS A 211 16.15 -10.04 7.97
N LYS A 212 17.10 -10.58 7.19
CA LYS A 212 18.42 -11.02 7.68
C LYS A 212 19.20 -9.86 8.30
N SER A 213 19.22 -8.70 7.64
CA SER A 213 19.94 -7.52 8.11
C SER A 213 19.34 -6.94 9.39
N GLN A 214 18.02 -6.75 9.44
CA GLN A 214 17.36 -6.10 10.58
C GLN A 214 17.27 -6.99 11.82
N LEU A 215 17.22 -8.31 11.66
CA LEU A 215 17.25 -9.27 12.76
C LEU A 215 18.66 -9.78 13.07
N ALA A 216 19.69 -9.28 12.37
CA ALA A 216 21.09 -9.70 12.51
C ALA A 216 21.27 -11.23 12.45
N LEU A 217 20.64 -11.87 11.45
CA LEU A 217 20.68 -13.32 11.28
C LEU A 217 21.95 -13.74 10.52
N ASP A 218 22.75 -14.61 11.15
CA ASP A 218 23.92 -15.23 10.52
C ASP A 218 23.55 -16.36 9.53
N ASN A 219 22.35 -16.93 9.69
CA ASN A 219 21.86 -18.06 8.92
C ASN A 219 20.65 -17.67 8.06
N GLU A 220 20.17 -18.62 7.26
CA GLU A 220 18.93 -18.49 6.51
C GLU A 220 17.73 -18.26 7.45
N PRO A 221 16.82 -17.32 7.11
CA PRO A 221 15.69 -17.01 7.96
C PRO A 221 14.71 -18.18 8.00
N LEU A 222 14.21 -18.48 9.19
CA LEU A 222 13.14 -19.44 9.41
C LEU A 222 11.77 -18.78 9.24
N GLU A 223 10.73 -19.61 9.20
CA GLU A 223 9.33 -19.14 9.15
C GLU A 223 9.02 -18.18 10.29
N GLU A 224 9.48 -18.50 11.50
CA GLU A 224 9.27 -17.66 12.68
C GLU A 224 9.95 -16.30 12.58
N ASP A 225 11.14 -16.21 11.97
CA ASP A 225 11.87 -14.96 11.80
C ASP A 225 11.13 -14.01 10.86
N VAL A 226 10.69 -14.51 9.70
CA VAL A 226 9.94 -13.71 8.72
C VAL A 226 8.59 -13.27 9.29
N LEU A 227 7.91 -14.15 10.03
CA LEU A 227 6.65 -13.82 10.68
C LEU A 227 6.82 -12.79 11.81
N PHE A 228 7.93 -12.85 12.54
CA PHE A 228 8.27 -11.90 13.60
C PHE A 228 8.68 -10.53 13.03
N TRP A 229 9.47 -10.52 11.96
CA TRP A 229 9.90 -9.31 11.26
C TRP A 229 8.73 -8.50 10.69
N ASP A 230 7.69 -9.20 10.20
CA ASP A 230 6.41 -8.66 9.70
C ASP A 230 6.57 -7.48 8.72
N GLY A 231 7.43 -7.64 7.71
CA GLY A 231 7.65 -6.61 6.69
C GLY A 231 8.34 -5.36 7.24
N GLY A 232 9.24 -5.50 8.22
CA GLY A 232 9.98 -4.40 8.83
C GLY A 232 9.22 -3.63 9.89
N ARG A 233 7.97 -4.01 10.22
CA ARG A 233 7.18 -3.32 11.25
C ARG A 233 7.74 -3.47 12.66
N ILE A 234 8.55 -4.51 12.89
CA ILE A 234 9.22 -4.72 14.17
C ILE A 234 10.36 -3.71 14.40
N LYS A 235 10.96 -3.18 13.33
CA LYS A 235 12.18 -2.35 13.39
C LYS A 235 12.09 -1.17 14.37
N PRO A 236 11.03 -0.33 14.36
CA PRO A 236 10.93 0.77 15.32
C PRO A 236 10.82 0.29 16.77
N ALA A 237 10.28 -0.91 17.02
CA ALA A 237 10.21 -1.47 18.35
C ALA A 237 11.58 -1.98 18.82
N LEU A 238 12.36 -2.58 17.92
CA LEU A 238 13.75 -2.99 18.18
C LEU A 238 14.62 -1.77 18.48
N GLU A 239 14.60 -0.74 17.64
CA GLU A 239 15.37 0.50 17.84
C GLU A 239 15.03 1.16 19.18
N ARG A 240 13.74 1.25 19.54
CA ARG A 240 13.33 1.79 20.85
C ARG A 240 13.81 0.92 22.00
N PHE A 241 13.78 -0.39 21.84
CA PHE A 241 14.26 -1.32 22.86
C PHE A 241 15.76 -1.14 23.08
N GLU A 242 16.54 -1.11 21.99
CA GLU A 242 17.98 -0.85 22.00
C GLU A 242 18.31 0.45 22.73
N ILE A 243 17.66 1.56 22.36
CA ILE A 243 17.84 2.87 23.01
C ILE A 243 17.57 2.81 24.53
N VAL A 244 16.49 2.13 24.94
CA VAL A 244 16.12 2.02 26.36
C VAL A 244 17.09 1.14 27.13
N THR A 245 17.65 0.12 26.48
CA THR A 245 18.60 -0.82 27.10
C THR A 245 20.05 -0.40 27.00
N ALA A 246 20.35 0.59 26.15
CA ALA A 246 21.71 1.06 25.89
C ALA A 246 22.39 1.54 27.19
N GLN A 247 23.53 0.93 27.49
CA GLN A 247 24.44 1.41 28.53
C GLN A 247 25.27 2.57 27.98
N THR A 248 25.86 3.38 28.87
CA THR A 248 26.70 4.52 28.45
C THR A 248 27.85 4.11 27.52
N ASN A 249 28.37 2.89 27.67
CA ASN A 249 29.43 2.35 26.81
C ASN A 249 28.92 1.99 25.40
N ASP A 250 27.67 1.57 25.26
CA ASP A 250 27.08 1.20 23.97
C ASP A 250 26.90 2.46 23.11
N ILE A 251 26.51 3.57 23.75
CA ILE A 251 26.36 4.88 23.11
C ILE A 251 27.72 5.40 22.61
N SER A 252 28.78 5.28 23.42
CA SER A 252 30.12 5.70 22.98
C SER A 252 30.65 4.87 21.80
N MET A 253 30.34 3.57 21.75
CA MET A 253 30.73 2.71 20.63
C MET A 253 29.95 3.04 19.35
N LEU A 254 28.66 3.38 19.48
CA LEU A 254 27.83 3.87 18.38
C LEU A 254 28.35 5.20 17.83
N ASP A 255 28.67 6.17 18.70
CA ASP A 255 29.24 7.46 18.31
C ASP A 255 30.58 7.29 17.57
N GLU A 256 31.44 6.37 18.03
CA GLU A 256 32.69 6.03 17.35
C GLU A 256 32.44 5.42 15.96
N TYR A 257 31.54 4.44 15.86
CA TYR A 257 31.19 3.79 14.58
C TYR A 257 30.55 4.75 13.57
N GLU A 258 29.64 5.62 14.01
CA GLU A 258 29.03 6.65 13.14
C GLU A 258 30.07 7.67 12.66
N SER A 259 31.04 8.04 13.52
CA SER A 259 32.12 8.95 13.14
C SER A 259 33.04 8.36 12.05
N GLU A 260 33.31 7.05 12.12
CA GLU A 260 34.13 6.32 11.14
C GLU A 260 33.38 6.11 9.81
N THR A 261 32.08 5.88 9.86
CA THR A 261 31.26 5.63 8.65
C THR A 261 30.82 6.92 7.93
N MET A 262 30.72 8.06 8.61
CA MET A 262 30.45 9.36 7.98
C MET A 262 31.68 10.04 7.35
N THR A 263 32.89 9.52 7.58
CA THR A 263 34.15 10.07 7.02
C THR A 263 34.68 9.31 5.80
N ALA A 264 33.98 8.25 5.36
CA ALA A 264 34.28 7.48 4.15
C ALA A 264 33.33 7.82 2.98
#